data_AF-A0A3L7VV84-F1
#
_entry.id   AF-A0A3L7VV84-F1
#
_cell.length_a   1.000
_cell.length_b   1.000
_cell.length_c   1.000
_cell.angle_alpha   90.00
_cell.angle_beta   90.00
_cell.angle_gamma   90.00
#
_symmetry.space_group_name_H-M   'P 1'
#
loop_
_entity.id
_entity.type
_entity.pdbx_description
1 polymer ?
#
loop_
_entity_poly.entity_id
_entity_poly.type
_entity_poly.pdbx_seq_one_letter_code
_entity_poly.pdbx_strand_id
1 'polypeptide(L)'
;MNGSFVEIIIEYFNHLFRIRQTQFASTQGIVTPMRLRTIFDLRQEWILVILGVIVGGLLGFLAYINKYPAWIQAACVIAGLLPAYSKHVVDIYVKHGWWSATLTMLVAAQSFHGVEHLVQWVQYHILRWPFFKASGIISAANAEWVHFGWNWMVLVIMIVLVIGGLRNPFAYLMLAWTIAHTAEHTYLMWRYLQALQELAALGMPEVSAQGLPGFFGRDGWIATSEATRNSFVCRLPGFTTAVRLDVHFWWNVGETVLLILATETTLRQRNRTSTN
;
A
#
# COMPACT_ATOMS: atom_id res chain seq x y z
N MET A 1 -36.11 15.37 5.22
CA MET A 1 -34.75 15.18 5.76
C MET A 1 -34.14 14.00 5.03
N ASN A 2 -33.47 14.23 3.90
CA ASN A 2 -32.83 13.18 3.10
C ASN A 2 -31.33 13.49 3.00
N GLY A 3 -30.67 13.61 4.15
CA GLY A 3 -29.21 13.52 4.15
C GLY A 3 -28.86 12.12 3.70
N SER A 4 -28.02 11.98 2.66
CA SER A 4 -27.59 10.65 2.25
C SER A 4 -26.82 10.00 3.42
N PHE A 5 -26.89 8.68 3.57
CA PHE A 5 -26.14 7.95 4.62
C PHE A 5 -24.64 8.37 4.66
N VAL A 6 -24.08 8.72 3.51
CA VAL A 6 -22.72 9.24 3.35
C VAL A 6 -22.54 10.60 4.03
N GLU A 7 -23.50 11.52 3.91
CA GLU A 7 -23.43 12.83 4.58
C GLU A 7 -23.49 12.69 6.10
N ILE A 8 -24.31 11.77 6.62
CA ILE A 8 -24.39 11.49 8.06
C ILE A 8 -23.06 10.95 8.58
N ILE A 9 -22.41 10.04 7.84
CA ILE A 9 -21.09 9.52 8.20
C ILE A 9 -20.05 10.64 8.18
N ILE A 10 -20.03 11.47 7.13
CA ILE A 10 -19.10 12.60 7.00
C ILE A 10 -19.31 13.60 8.14
N GLU A 11 -20.56 13.93 8.46
CA GLU A 11 -20.90 14.87 9.52
C GLU A 11 -20.55 14.31 10.91
N TYR A 12 -20.79 13.01 11.14
CA TYR A 12 -20.39 12.33 12.36
C TYR A 12 -18.88 12.34 12.56
N PHE A 13 -18.10 11.98 11.53
CA PHE A 13 -16.64 12.03 11.61
C PHE A 13 -16.15 13.47 11.78
N ASN A 14 -16.68 14.41 11.00
CA ASN A 14 -16.33 15.83 11.14
C ASN A 14 -16.62 16.36 12.54
N HIS A 15 -17.76 16.01 13.14
CA HIS A 15 -18.14 16.41 14.49
C HIS A 15 -17.21 15.79 15.54
N LEU A 16 -16.94 14.48 15.46
CA LEU A 16 -16.00 13.76 16.34
C LEU A 16 -14.59 14.34 16.27
N PHE A 17 -14.14 14.71 15.08
CA PHE A 17 -12.79 15.25 14.87
C PHE A 17 -12.68 16.74 15.20
N ARG A 18 -13.74 17.53 14.96
CA ARG A 18 -13.78 18.97 15.27
C ARG A 18 -13.74 19.22 16.78
N ILE A 19 -14.42 18.40 17.58
CA ILE A 19 -14.39 18.50 19.05
C ILE A 19 -12.98 18.28 19.62
N ARG A 20 -12.19 17.37 19.03
CA ARG A 20 -10.81 17.16 19.49
C ARG A 20 -9.84 18.23 18.98
N GLN A 21 -9.98 18.71 17.75
CA GLN A 21 -9.07 19.75 17.21
C GLN A 21 -9.17 21.08 17.96
N THR A 22 -10.36 21.51 18.38
CA THR A 22 -10.52 22.74 19.17
C THR A 22 -9.91 22.65 20.57
N GLN A 23 -9.81 21.45 21.15
CA GLN A 23 -9.14 21.26 22.45
C GLN A 23 -7.62 21.33 22.35
N PHE A 24 -7.00 20.95 21.22
CA PHE A 24 -5.55 21.03 21.03
C PHE A 24 -5.07 22.36 20.44
N ALA A 25 -5.90 23.06 19.65
CA ALA A 25 -5.55 24.33 19.04
C ALA A 25 -5.50 25.51 20.03
N SER A 26 -6.07 25.37 21.23
CA SER A 26 -6.18 26.49 22.19
C SER A 26 -4.88 26.81 22.96
N THR A 27 -3.79 26.07 22.74
CA THR A 27 -2.57 26.22 23.57
C THR A 27 -1.25 26.42 22.82
N GLN A 28 -1.17 26.36 21.49
CA GLN A 28 0.12 26.55 20.79
C GLN A 28 0.03 27.46 19.56
N GLY A 29 0.73 28.59 19.65
CA GLY A 29 1.02 29.48 18.53
C GLY A 29 1.85 28.80 17.43
N ILE A 30 1.69 29.34 16.21
CA ILE A 30 2.44 29.00 14.98
C ILE A 30 2.47 27.51 14.65
N VAL A 31 1.45 27.04 13.92
CA VAL A 31 1.47 25.70 13.31
C VAL A 31 2.60 25.65 12.28
N THR A 32 3.62 24.84 12.55
CA THR A 32 4.75 24.68 11.62
C THR A 32 4.24 23.99 10.34
N PRO A 33 4.59 24.47 9.13
CA PRO A 33 4.16 23.85 7.88
C PRO A 33 4.71 22.43 7.75
N MET A 34 3.82 21.47 7.47
CA MET A 34 4.20 20.08 7.21
C MET A 34 4.84 19.96 5.82
N ARG A 35 5.91 19.16 5.71
CA ARG A 35 6.63 18.90 4.45
C ARG A 35 6.66 17.39 4.18
N LEU A 36 6.83 16.99 2.92
CA LEU A 36 6.97 15.57 2.55
C LEU A 36 8.07 14.86 3.35
N ARG A 37 9.22 15.51 3.56
CA ARG A 37 10.30 14.95 4.39
C ARG A 37 9.87 14.60 5.81
N THR A 38 8.90 15.32 6.37
CA THR A 38 8.40 15.09 7.73
C THR A 38 7.78 13.70 7.86
N ILE A 39 7.21 13.15 6.78
CA ILE A 39 6.59 11.81 6.75
C ILE A 39 7.62 10.69 7.03
N PHE A 40 8.88 10.91 6.67
CA PHE A 40 9.96 9.93 6.80
C PHE A 40 10.99 10.31 7.87
N ASP A 41 10.83 11.45 8.52
CA ASP A 41 11.82 11.99 9.46
C ASP A 41 11.62 11.38 10.86
N LEU A 42 12.16 10.18 11.06
CA LEU A 42 12.17 9.46 12.33
C LEU A 42 13.33 9.87 13.26
N ARG A 43 13.97 11.03 13.03
CA ARG A 43 15.12 11.46 13.84
C ARG A 43 14.74 11.74 15.29
N GLN A 44 13.49 12.09 15.60
CA GLN A 44 13.06 12.29 16.98
C GLN A 44 12.84 10.95 17.70
N GLU A 45 12.58 9.89 16.95
CA GLU A 45 12.29 8.54 17.40
C GLU A 45 13.50 7.60 17.27
N TRP A 46 14.71 8.12 17.01
CA TRP A 46 15.90 7.32 16.69
C TRP A 46 16.22 6.26 17.75
N ILE A 47 16.00 6.55 19.04
CA ILE A 47 16.20 5.57 20.13
C ILE A 47 15.24 4.40 19.97
N LEU A 48 13.95 4.69 19.71
CA LEU A 48 12.94 3.66 19.48
C LEU A 48 13.22 2.86 18.20
N VAL A 49 13.75 3.51 17.16
CA VAL A 49 14.19 2.82 15.94
C VAL A 49 15.32 1.84 16.26
N ILE A 50 16.37 2.27 16.96
CA ILE A 50 17.50 1.40 17.32
C ILE A 50 17.03 0.24 18.19
N LEU A 51 16.27 0.52 19.26
CA LEU A 51 15.72 -0.53 20.12
C LEU A 51 14.83 -1.49 19.33
N GLY A 52 14.01 -0.95 18.43
CA GLY A 52 13.14 -1.71 17.55
C GLY A 52 13.88 -2.64 16.60
N VAL A 53 14.97 -2.16 15.97
CA VAL A 53 15.85 -2.98 15.12
C VAL A 53 16.52 -4.08 15.93
N ILE A 54 17.03 -3.77 17.13
CA ILE A 54 17.68 -4.76 17.99
C ILE A 54 16.68 -5.83 18.43
N VAL A 55 15.55 -5.42 19.02
CA VAL A 55 14.54 -6.36 19.52
C VAL A 55 13.91 -7.16 18.37
N GLY A 56 13.49 -6.48 17.30
CA GLY A 56 12.92 -7.12 16.12
C GLY A 56 13.89 -8.06 15.42
N GLY A 57 15.18 -7.68 15.32
CA GLY A 57 16.25 -8.50 14.78
C GLY A 57 16.54 -9.74 15.64
N LEU A 58 16.59 -9.61 16.96
CA LEU A 58 16.73 -10.74 17.88
C LEU A 58 15.54 -11.70 17.77
N LEU A 59 14.31 -11.19 17.74
CA LEU A 59 13.11 -12.02 17.55
C LEU A 59 13.10 -12.70 16.18
N GLY A 60 13.48 -11.99 15.12
CA GLY A 60 13.62 -12.55 13.77
C GLY A 60 14.69 -13.64 13.71
N PHE A 61 15.82 -13.45 14.39
CA PHE A 61 16.88 -14.45 14.50
C PHE A 61 16.45 -15.69 15.30
N LEU A 62 15.73 -15.49 16.41
CA LEU A 62 15.12 -16.59 17.15
C LEU A 62 14.11 -17.34 16.27
N ALA A 63 13.29 -16.63 15.49
CA ALA A 63 12.36 -17.24 14.57
C ALA A 63 13.08 -18.08 13.49
N TYR A 64 14.21 -17.58 12.99
CA TYR A 64 15.07 -18.30 12.06
C TYR A 64 15.66 -19.60 12.66
N ILE A 65 16.22 -19.54 13.88
CA ILE A 65 16.76 -20.72 14.58
C ILE A 65 15.68 -21.79 14.78
N ASN A 66 14.45 -21.36 15.11
CA ASN A 66 13.30 -22.24 15.29
C ASN A 66 12.64 -22.66 13.96
N LYS A 67 13.27 -22.37 12.82
CA LYS A 67 12.82 -22.74 11.46
C LYS A 67 11.41 -22.23 11.12
N TYR A 68 10.99 -21.11 11.70
CA TYR A 68 9.75 -20.46 11.29
C TYR A 68 9.89 -19.93 9.85
N PRO A 69 8.79 -19.87 9.08
CA PRO A 69 8.78 -19.29 7.75
C PRO A 69 9.38 -17.88 7.69
N ALA A 70 10.00 -17.52 6.56
CA ALA A 70 10.66 -16.23 6.37
C ALA A 70 9.75 -15.01 6.63
N TRP A 71 8.45 -15.13 6.34
CA TRP A 71 7.48 -14.06 6.61
C TRP A 71 7.33 -13.77 8.11
N ILE A 72 7.44 -14.79 8.99
CA ILE A 72 7.40 -14.61 10.45
C ILE A 72 8.66 -13.86 10.91
N GLN A 73 9.82 -14.27 10.39
CA GLN A 73 11.10 -13.66 10.74
C GLN A 73 11.08 -12.16 10.44
N ALA A 74 10.53 -11.78 9.30
CA ALA A 74 10.41 -10.38 8.95
C ALA A 74 9.27 -9.65 9.64
N ALA A 75 8.14 -10.31 9.91
CA ALA A 75 7.08 -9.75 10.73
C ALA A 75 7.62 -9.35 12.12
N CYS A 76 8.54 -10.13 12.70
CA CYS A 76 9.24 -9.76 13.94
C CYS A 76 10.05 -8.46 13.80
N VAL A 77 10.80 -8.30 12.70
CA VAL A 77 11.59 -7.08 12.44
C VAL A 77 10.67 -5.86 12.25
N ILE A 78 9.61 -6.01 11.45
CA ILE A 78 8.62 -4.96 11.22
C ILE A 78 7.93 -4.59 12.55
N ALA A 79 7.51 -5.58 13.34
CA ALA A 79 6.88 -5.38 14.64
C ALA A 79 7.79 -4.63 15.61
N GLY A 80 9.10 -4.88 15.58
CA GLY A 80 10.08 -4.11 16.35
C GLY A 80 10.10 -2.62 16.00
N LEU A 81 9.86 -2.26 14.74
CA LEU A 81 9.85 -0.86 14.27
C LEU A 81 8.50 -0.16 14.51
N LEU A 82 7.41 -0.91 14.73
CA LEU A 82 6.07 -0.34 14.90
C LEU A 82 5.96 0.69 16.03
N PRO A 83 6.58 0.54 17.22
CA PRO A 83 6.50 1.54 18.29
C PRO A 83 7.05 2.91 17.88
N ALA A 84 8.20 2.95 17.20
CA ALA A 84 8.81 4.19 16.71
C ALA A 84 7.88 4.89 15.70
N TYR A 85 7.40 4.13 14.72
CA TYR A 85 6.52 4.66 13.69
C TYR A 85 5.14 5.08 14.25
N SER A 86 4.59 4.33 15.19
CA SER A 86 3.31 4.65 15.84
C SER A 86 3.42 5.95 16.64
N LYS A 87 4.51 6.13 17.41
CA LYS A 87 4.77 7.40 18.09
C LYS A 87 4.85 8.56 17.10
N HIS A 88 5.59 8.39 16.01
CA HIS A 88 5.72 9.41 14.98
C HIS A 88 4.36 9.81 14.39
N VAL A 89 3.52 8.84 14.02
CA VAL A 89 2.16 9.09 13.50
C VAL A 89 1.27 9.79 14.54
N VAL A 90 1.37 9.42 15.82
CA VAL A 90 0.65 10.10 16.92
C VAL A 90 1.11 11.55 17.05
N ASP A 91 2.41 11.82 16.95
CA ASP A 91 2.94 13.19 17.02
C ASP A 91 2.44 14.02 15.82
N ILE A 92 2.35 13.44 14.62
CA ILE A 92 1.71 14.07 13.45
C ILE A 92 0.22 14.30 13.68
N TYR A 93 -0.50 13.33 14.26
CA TYR A 93 -1.92 13.47 14.59
C TYR A 93 -2.17 14.65 15.53
N VAL A 94 -1.36 14.77 16.60
CA VAL A 94 -1.49 15.85 17.59
C VAL A 94 -1.18 17.20 16.96
N LYS A 95 -0.14 17.30 16.13
CA LYS A 95 0.34 18.58 15.56
C LYS A 95 -0.43 19.03 14.31
N HIS A 96 -0.85 18.09 13.47
CA HIS A 96 -1.37 18.35 12.13
C HIS A 96 -2.74 17.71 11.85
N GLY A 97 -3.33 17.05 12.85
CA GLY A 97 -4.64 16.42 12.76
C GLY A 97 -4.63 15.05 12.08
N TRP A 98 -5.78 14.38 12.15
CA TRP A 98 -5.99 13.02 11.66
C TRP A 98 -5.66 12.84 10.18
N TRP A 99 -6.06 13.81 9.33
CA TRP A 99 -5.87 13.72 7.88
C TRP A 99 -4.39 13.60 7.53
N SER A 100 -3.54 14.39 8.19
CA SER A 100 -2.08 14.40 7.99
C SER A 100 -1.45 13.10 8.50
N ALA A 101 -1.96 12.56 9.61
CA ALA A 101 -1.51 11.28 10.15
C ALA A 101 -1.87 10.11 9.22
N THR A 102 -3.11 10.07 8.71
CA THR A 102 -3.55 9.05 7.74
C THR A 102 -2.74 9.11 6.44
N LEU A 103 -2.49 10.33 5.94
CA LEU A 103 -1.64 10.51 4.75
C LEU A 103 -0.20 10.02 5.00
N THR A 104 0.35 10.33 6.18
CA THR A 104 1.69 9.86 6.61
C THR A 104 1.76 8.34 6.62
N MET A 105 0.76 7.69 7.24
CA MET A 105 0.64 6.23 7.25
C MET A 105 0.60 5.65 5.84
N LEU A 106 -0.28 6.17 4.98
CA LEU A 106 -0.44 5.64 3.63
C LEU A 106 0.84 5.81 2.80
N VAL A 107 1.45 6.99 2.83
CA VAL A 107 2.68 7.28 2.07
C VAL A 107 3.82 6.38 2.52
N ALA A 108 4.04 6.23 3.83
CA ALA A 108 5.12 5.37 4.32
C ALA A 108 4.86 3.89 4.02
N ALA A 109 3.63 3.42 4.25
CA ALA A 109 3.25 2.04 4.01
C ALA A 109 3.36 1.67 2.51
N GLN A 110 2.85 2.52 1.62
CA GLN A 110 2.96 2.35 0.17
C GLN A 110 4.42 2.43 -0.31
N SER A 111 5.23 3.33 0.27
CA SER A 111 6.65 3.41 -0.08
C SER A 111 7.41 2.15 0.35
N PHE A 112 7.13 1.63 1.55
CA PHE A 112 7.72 0.38 2.03
C PHE A 112 7.32 -0.80 1.13
N HIS A 113 6.05 -0.91 0.77
CA HIS A 113 5.57 -1.93 -0.15
C HIS A 113 6.20 -1.80 -1.55
N GLY A 114 6.35 -0.58 -2.05
CA GLY A 114 7.06 -0.31 -3.31
C GLY A 114 8.53 -0.73 -3.27
N VAL A 115 9.23 -0.56 -2.14
CA VAL A 115 10.61 -1.05 -1.96
C VAL A 115 10.66 -2.58 -1.97
N GLU A 116 9.70 -3.26 -1.34
CA GLU A 116 9.61 -4.73 -1.40
C GLU A 116 9.50 -5.21 -2.85
N HIS A 117 8.64 -4.59 -3.66
CA HIS A 117 8.50 -4.90 -5.08
C HIS A 117 9.73 -4.55 -5.92
N LEU A 118 10.41 -3.44 -5.61
CA LEU A 118 11.69 -3.12 -6.26
C LEU A 118 12.73 -4.20 -5.98
N VAL A 119 12.82 -4.70 -4.74
CA VAL A 119 13.72 -5.79 -4.39
C VAL A 119 13.36 -7.06 -5.16
N GLN A 120 12.08 -7.44 -5.25
CA GLN A 120 11.64 -8.59 -6.05
C GLN A 120 11.99 -8.41 -7.54
N TRP A 121 11.79 -7.21 -8.08
CA TRP A 121 12.11 -6.89 -9.46
C TRP A 121 13.61 -7.03 -9.74
N VAL A 122 14.46 -6.53 -8.83
CA VAL A 122 15.92 -6.71 -8.87
C VAL A 122 16.31 -8.18 -8.75
N GLN A 123 15.70 -8.93 -7.83
CA GLN A 123 15.95 -10.37 -7.66
C GLN A 123 15.67 -11.14 -8.95
N TYR A 124 14.56 -10.82 -9.62
CA TYR A 124 14.16 -11.51 -10.85
C TYR A 124 15.00 -11.09 -12.07
N HIS A 125 15.14 -9.79 -12.34
CA HIS A 125 15.79 -9.30 -13.57
C HIS A 125 17.30 -9.20 -13.48
N ILE A 126 17.83 -8.84 -12.31
CA ILE A 126 19.27 -8.60 -12.13
C ILE A 126 19.93 -9.86 -11.56
N LEU A 127 19.40 -10.41 -10.47
CA LEU A 127 19.97 -11.61 -9.83
C LEU A 127 19.52 -12.92 -10.49
N ARG A 128 18.58 -12.85 -11.46
CA ARG A 128 18.08 -14.00 -12.22
C ARG A 128 17.48 -15.10 -11.34
N TRP A 129 16.92 -14.73 -10.20
CA TRP A 129 16.23 -15.68 -9.34
C TRP A 129 14.94 -16.14 -10.03
N PRO A 130 14.57 -17.43 -9.90
CA PRO A 130 13.29 -17.88 -10.40
C PRO A 130 12.16 -17.18 -9.64
N PHE A 131 11.01 -16.98 -10.31
CA PHE A 131 9.89 -16.20 -9.79
C PHE A 131 9.46 -16.62 -8.37
N PHE A 132 9.42 -17.91 -8.06
CA PHE A 132 9.05 -18.42 -6.74
C PHE A 132 10.05 -18.08 -5.62
N LYS A 133 11.30 -17.73 -5.96
CA LYS A 133 12.32 -17.24 -5.01
C LYS A 133 12.41 -15.72 -4.96
N ALA A 134 11.98 -15.03 -6.03
CA ALA A 134 11.87 -13.58 -6.07
C ALA A 134 10.56 -13.12 -5.41
N SER A 135 10.25 -13.67 -4.23
CA SER A 135 9.03 -13.37 -3.49
C SER A 135 9.31 -12.34 -2.40
N GLY A 136 8.32 -11.48 -2.18
CA GLY A 136 8.34 -10.51 -1.12
C GLY A 136 8.37 -11.14 0.25
N ILE A 137 8.99 -10.42 1.17
CA ILE A 137 9.08 -10.73 2.58
C ILE A 137 7.69 -11.07 3.18
N ILE A 138 6.68 -10.24 2.90
CA ILE A 138 5.32 -10.42 3.41
C ILE A 138 4.52 -11.36 2.49
N SER A 139 4.84 -11.33 1.19
CA SER A 139 4.18 -12.15 0.17
C SER A 139 4.33 -13.67 0.40
N ALA A 140 5.34 -14.10 1.18
CA ALA A 140 5.50 -15.49 1.58
C ALA A 140 4.39 -16.03 2.53
N ALA A 141 3.54 -15.17 3.12
CA ALA A 141 2.40 -15.59 3.93
C ALA A 141 1.17 -16.03 3.10
N ASN A 142 1.12 -15.62 1.82
CA ASN A 142 0.20 -15.95 0.73
C ASN A 142 0.00 -14.68 -0.09
N ALA A 143 0.69 -14.59 -1.23
CA ALA A 143 0.73 -13.36 -2.02
C ALA A 143 -0.67 -12.89 -2.45
N GLU A 144 -1.59 -13.79 -2.77
CA GLU A 144 -2.92 -13.40 -3.26
C GLU A 144 -3.74 -12.72 -2.16
N TRP A 145 -3.77 -13.29 -0.95
CA TRP A 145 -4.47 -12.71 0.19
C TRP A 145 -3.85 -11.41 0.66
N VAL A 146 -2.52 -11.37 0.76
CA VAL A 146 -1.79 -10.17 1.19
C VAL A 146 -2.08 -9.01 0.26
N HIS A 147 -1.93 -9.19 -1.06
CA HIS A 147 -2.16 -8.10 -2.00
C HIS A 147 -3.65 -7.76 -2.14
N PHE A 148 -4.56 -8.73 -2.07
CA PHE A 148 -5.99 -8.45 -2.06
C PHE A 148 -6.37 -7.53 -0.90
N GLY A 149 -5.99 -7.90 0.33
CA GLY A 149 -6.26 -7.08 1.52
C GLY A 149 -5.58 -5.71 1.46
N TRP A 150 -4.32 -5.67 1.01
CA TRP A 150 -3.56 -4.44 0.85
C TRP A 150 -4.23 -3.45 -0.11
N ASN A 151 -4.58 -3.89 -1.33
CA ASN A 151 -5.14 -3.02 -2.35
C ASN A 151 -6.50 -2.44 -1.92
N TRP A 152 -7.36 -3.27 -1.32
CA TRP A 152 -8.62 -2.79 -0.77
C TRP A 152 -8.43 -1.78 0.36
N MET A 153 -7.46 -2.00 1.25
CA MET A 153 -7.12 -1.04 2.30
C MET A 153 -6.63 0.29 1.71
N VAL A 154 -5.71 0.26 0.74
CA VAL A 154 -5.20 1.46 0.06
C VAL A 154 -6.34 2.22 -0.63
N LEU A 155 -7.23 1.52 -1.33
CA LEU A 155 -8.40 2.12 -1.99
C LEU A 155 -9.32 2.83 -0.98
N VAL A 156 -9.67 2.17 0.12
CA VAL A 156 -10.54 2.75 1.16
C VAL A 156 -9.88 3.99 1.77
N ILE A 157 -8.60 3.91 2.12
CA ILE A 157 -7.87 5.06 2.69
C ILE A 157 -7.80 6.21 1.67
N MET A 158 -7.54 5.93 0.39
CA MET A 158 -7.53 6.97 -0.65
C MET A 158 -8.89 7.64 -0.81
N ILE A 159 -9.99 6.88 -0.79
CA ILE A 159 -11.36 7.45 -0.81
C ILE A 159 -11.56 8.38 0.39
N VAL A 160 -11.21 7.95 1.60
CA VAL A 160 -11.30 8.77 2.82
C VAL A 160 -10.46 10.04 2.70
N LEU A 161 -9.23 9.96 2.18
CA LEU A 161 -8.36 11.12 2.01
C LEU A 161 -8.88 12.11 0.97
N VAL A 162 -9.43 11.64 -0.16
CA VAL A 162 -10.03 12.48 -1.21
C VAL A 162 -11.30 13.18 -0.70
N ILE A 163 -12.17 12.44 0.02
CA ILE A 163 -13.35 13.02 0.70
C ILE A 163 -12.90 14.07 1.72
N GLY A 164 -11.87 13.76 2.51
CA GLY A 164 -11.25 14.64 3.51
C GLY A 164 -10.41 15.80 2.95
N GLY A 165 -10.36 15.98 1.62
CA GLY A 165 -9.80 17.18 1.00
C GLY A 165 -8.47 17.01 0.25
N LEU A 166 -7.99 15.78 0.02
CA LEU A 166 -6.89 15.52 -0.93
C LEU A 166 -7.41 15.66 -2.38
N ARG A 167 -7.67 16.90 -2.81
CA ARG A 167 -8.33 17.22 -4.08
C ARG A 167 -7.40 17.96 -5.02
N ASN A 168 -6.60 17.21 -5.76
CA ASN A 168 -5.74 17.72 -6.82
C ASN A 168 -5.68 16.70 -7.99
N PRO A 169 -5.23 17.09 -9.19
CA PRO A 169 -5.21 16.19 -10.35
C PRO A 169 -4.49 14.86 -10.09
N PHE A 170 -3.36 14.88 -9.37
CA PHE A 170 -2.61 13.66 -9.04
C PHE A 170 -3.37 12.77 -8.05
N ALA A 171 -4.15 13.34 -7.14
CA ALA A 171 -4.99 12.56 -6.22
C ALA A 171 -6.11 11.82 -6.96
N TYR A 172 -6.72 12.46 -7.96
CA TYR A 172 -7.74 11.81 -8.80
C TYR A 172 -7.13 10.73 -9.71
N LEU A 173 -5.95 10.99 -10.27
CA LEU A 173 -5.21 9.98 -11.03
C LEU A 173 -4.79 8.80 -10.14
N MET A 174 -4.29 9.06 -8.93
CA MET A 174 -3.99 8.03 -7.92
C MET A 174 -5.24 7.20 -7.60
N LEU A 175 -6.38 7.84 -7.34
CA LEU A 175 -7.63 7.14 -7.05
C LEU A 175 -8.06 6.24 -8.21
N ALA A 176 -8.03 6.75 -9.46
CA ALA A 176 -8.36 5.94 -10.64
C ALA A 176 -7.39 4.76 -10.82
N TRP A 177 -6.09 5.00 -10.58
CA TRP A 177 -5.04 3.99 -10.67
C TRP A 177 -5.22 2.89 -9.62
N THR A 178 -5.45 3.25 -8.35
CA THR A 178 -5.72 2.31 -7.26
C THR A 178 -7.02 1.55 -7.47
N ILE A 179 -8.06 2.14 -8.06
CA ILE A 179 -9.29 1.41 -8.44
C ILE A 179 -8.96 0.31 -9.46
N ALA A 180 -8.21 0.65 -10.51
CA ALA A 180 -7.81 -0.31 -11.54
C ALA A 180 -6.92 -1.43 -10.96
N HIS A 181 -5.96 -1.07 -10.11
CA HIS A 181 -5.08 -2.03 -9.44
C HIS A 181 -5.84 -2.93 -8.45
N THR A 182 -6.81 -2.38 -7.71
CA THR A 182 -7.67 -3.17 -6.82
C THR A 182 -8.57 -4.12 -7.61
N ALA A 183 -9.06 -3.71 -8.78
CA ALA A 183 -9.82 -4.59 -9.67
C ALA A 183 -8.96 -5.75 -10.17
N GLU A 184 -7.71 -5.50 -10.58
CA GLU A 184 -6.73 -6.54 -10.94
C GLU A 184 -6.58 -7.58 -9.81
N HIS A 185 -6.38 -7.11 -8.57
CA HIS A 185 -6.24 -8.02 -7.42
C HIS A 185 -7.53 -8.75 -7.02
N THR A 186 -8.68 -8.14 -7.25
CA THR A 186 -9.98 -8.80 -7.06
C THR A 186 -10.15 -9.94 -8.08
N TYR A 187 -9.78 -9.70 -9.34
CA TYR A 187 -9.78 -10.73 -10.37
C TYR A 187 -8.79 -11.86 -10.07
N LEU A 188 -7.57 -11.53 -9.65
CA LEU A 188 -6.55 -12.50 -9.24
C LEU A 188 -7.00 -13.36 -8.05
N MET A 189 -7.63 -12.75 -7.03
CA MET A 189 -8.20 -13.49 -5.91
C MET A 189 -9.29 -14.46 -6.37
N TRP A 190 -10.16 -14.04 -7.28
CA TRP A 190 -11.18 -14.91 -7.85
C TRP A 190 -10.57 -16.10 -8.61
N ARG A 191 -9.56 -15.86 -9.47
CA ARG A 191 -8.83 -16.91 -10.20
C ARG A 191 -8.08 -17.85 -9.25
N TYR A 192 -7.49 -17.32 -8.18
CA TYR A 192 -6.83 -18.10 -7.14
C TYR A 192 -7.79 -19.09 -6.48
N LEU A 193 -8.98 -18.62 -6.07
CA LEU A 193 -9.99 -19.50 -5.46
C LEU A 193 -10.50 -20.58 -6.44
N GLN A 194 -10.66 -20.24 -7.73
CA GLN A 194 -11.01 -21.23 -8.75
C GLN A 194 -9.92 -22.29 -8.91
N ALA A 195 -8.65 -21.87 -9.01
CA ALA A 195 -7.53 -22.80 -9.16
C ALA A 195 -7.41 -23.74 -7.95
N LEU A 196 -7.64 -23.25 -6.73
CA LEU A 196 -7.69 -24.10 -5.54
C LEU A 196 -8.82 -25.14 -5.60
N GLN A 197 -10.00 -24.76 -6.08
CA GLN A 197 -11.13 -25.69 -6.24
C GLN A 197 -10.82 -26.78 -7.28
N GLU A 198 -10.21 -26.40 -8.40
CA GLU A 198 -9.79 -27.35 -9.46
C GLU A 198 -8.71 -28.32 -8.95
N LEU A 199 -7.70 -27.82 -8.24
CA LEU A 199 -6.65 -28.65 -7.65
C LEU A 199 -7.20 -29.60 -6.58
N ALA A 200 -8.13 -29.13 -5.75
CA ALA A 200 -8.81 -29.98 -4.77
C ALA A 200 -9.62 -31.10 -5.47
N ALA A 201 -10.32 -30.78 -6.56
CA ALA A 201 -11.06 -31.76 -7.35
C ALA A 201 -10.16 -32.82 -8.00
N LEU A 202 -8.90 -32.48 -8.29
CA LEU A 202 -7.87 -33.39 -8.80
C LEU A 202 -7.14 -34.16 -7.68
N GLY A 203 -7.53 -33.99 -6.40
CA GLY A 203 -6.88 -34.65 -5.27
C GLY A 203 -5.54 -34.05 -4.87
N MET A 204 -5.28 -32.79 -5.23
CA MET A 204 -4.03 -32.06 -4.93
C MET A 204 -4.26 -30.77 -4.11
N PRO A 205 -4.95 -30.83 -2.95
CA PRO A 205 -5.29 -29.61 -2.19
C PRO A 205 -4.08 -28.87 -1.61
N GLU A 206 -2.93 -29.51 -1.51
CA GLU A 206 -1.70 -28.95 -0.92
C GLU A 206 -0.86 -28.11 -1.91
N VAL A 207 -1.24 -28.08 -3.19
CA VAL A 207 -0.51 -27.34 -4.22
C VAL A 207 -0.92 -25.86 -4.19
N SER A 208 0.07 -24.98 -4.01
CA SER A 208 -0.16 -23.52 -4.01
C SER A 208 -0.41 -22.99 -5.43
N ALA A 209 -1.52 -22.30 -5.63
CA ALA A 209 -1.89 -21.65 -6.90
C ALA A 209 -1.47 -20.16 -6.96
N GLN A 210 -0.30 -19.81 -6.44
CA GLN A 210 0.18 -18.42 -6.44
C GLN A 210 0.85 -18.03 -7.75
N GLY A 211 0.80 -16.74 -8.10
CA GLY A 211 1.47 -16.25 -9.32
C GLY A 211 0.60 -16.27 -10.57
N LEU A 212 -0.71 -16.41 -10.41
CA LEU A 212 -1.64 -16.46 -11.55
C LEU A 212 -1.63 -15.15 -12.35
N PRO A 213 -1.85 -15.23 -13.68
CA PRO A 213 -1.94 -14.04 -14.52
C PRO A 213 -3.23 -13.26 -14.22
N GLY A 214 -3.15 -11.93 -14.28
CA GLY A 214 -4.27 -11.03 -13.99
C GLY A 214 -5.03 -10.58 -15.25
N PHE A 215 -5.56 -9.36 -15.31
CA PHE A 215 -6.13 -8.85 -16.56
C PHE A 215 -5.02 -8.57 -17.58
N PHE A 216 -3.91 -8.02 -17.11
CA PHE A 216 -2.76 -7.63 -17.94
C PHE A 216 -1.64 -8.66 -17.86
N GLY A 217 -0.65 -8.50 -18.75
CA GLY A 217 0.52 -9.35 -18.82
C GLY A 217 0.29 -10.65 -19.59
N ARG A 218 1.35 -11.45 -19.62
CA ARG A 218 1.39 -12.75 -20.28
C ARG A 218 0.35 -13.66 -19.66
N ASP A 219 -0.43 -14.31 -20.53
CA ASP A 219 -1.51 -15.22 -20.16
C ASP A 219 -2.65 -14.57 -19.36
N GLY A 220 -2.66 -13.23 -19.28
CA GLY A 220 -3.73 -12.47 -18.64
C GLY A 220 -5.05 -12.54 -19.41
N TRP A 221 -6.12 -12.07 -18.79
CA TRP A 221 -7.46 -12.09 -19.40
C TRP A 221 -7.48 -11.39 -20.77
N ILE A 222 -6.80 -10.24 -20.91
CA ILE A 222 -6.75 -9.51 -22.19
C ILE A 222 -6.02 -10.32 -23.26
N ALA A 223 -4.96 -11.04 -22.89
CA ALA A 223 -4.17 -11.85 -23.80
C ALA A 223 -4.93 -13.10 -24.29
N THR A 224 -5.82 -13.65 -23.45
CA THR A 224 -6.45 -14.96 -23.67
C THR A 224 -7.92 -14.88 -24.09
N SER A 225 -8.62 -13.80 -23.77
CA SER A 225 -10.04 -13.62 -24.10
C SER A 225 -10.28 -13.56 -25.60
N GLU A 226 -11.34 -14.24 -26.06
CA GLU A 226 -11.73 -14.25 -27.47
C GLU A 226 -12.05 -12.85 -28.01
N ALA A 227 -12.58 -11.98 -27.14
CA ALA A 227 -12.95 -10.62 -27.49
C ALA A 227 -11.73 -9.71 -27.76
N THR A 228 -10.59 -9.99 -27.13
CA THR A 228 -9.43 -9.07 -27.13
C THR A 228 -8.17 -9.66 -27.76
N ARG A 229 -8.02 -10.99 -27.82
CA ARG A 229 -6.78 -11.66 -28.28
C ARG A 229 -6.28 -11.23 -29.67
N ASN A 230 -7.17 -10.79 -30.55
CA ASN A 230 -6.84 -10.33 -31.91
C ASN A 230 -6.73 -8.80 -32.05
N SER A 231 -6.92 -8.06 -30.96
CA SER A 231 -6.87 -6.59 -30.96
C SER A 231 -5.44 -6.05 -31.07
N PHE A 232 -5.30 -4.76 -31.42
CA PHE A 232 -3.99 -4.09 -31.44
C PHE A 232 -3.33 -4.07 -30.05
N VAL A 233 -4.14 -4.04 -28.99
CA VAL A 233 -3.68 -3.97 -27.59
C VAL A 233 -2.82 -5.19 -27.25
N CYS A 234 -3.17 -6.37 -27.76
CA CYS A 234 -2.41 -7.61 -27.56
C CYS A 234 -1.07 -7.66 -28.31
N ARG A 235 -0.81 -6.69 -29.21
CA ARG A 235 0.46 -6.56 -29.94
C ARG A 235 1.41 -5.58 -29.28
N LEU A 236 0.98 -4.83 -28.26
CA LEU A 236 1.82 -3.87 -27.56
C LEU A 236 2.79 -4.60 -26.62
N PRO A 237 4.11 -4.49 -26.84
CA PRO A 237 5.09 -5.10 -25.95
C PRO A 237 4.92 -4.60 -24.51
N GLY A 238 4.98 -5.53 -23.56
CA GLY A 238 4.80 -5.25 -22.13
C GLY A 238 3.35 -5.23 -21.65
N PHE A 239 2.37 -5.02 -22.54
CA PHE A 239 0.97 -4.94 -22.11
C PHE A 239 0.33 -6.32 -21.90
N THR A 240 0.54 -7.23 -22.85
CA THR A 240 0.10 -8.64 -22.79
C THR A 240 1.25 -9.63 -22.80
N THR A 241 2.50 -9.14 -22.76
CA THR A 241 3.70 -10.00 -22.85
C THR A 241 4.60 -9.93 -21.62
N ALA A 242 4.43 -8.93 -20.76
CA ALA A 242 5.14 -8.81 -19.49
C ALA A 242 4.73 -9.91 -18.52
N VAL A 243 5.67 -10.41 -17.72
CA VAL A 243 5.32 -11.36 -16.66
C VAL A 243 4.55 -10.64 -15.55
N ARG A 244 3.76 -11.38 -14.77
CA ARG A 244 2.97 -10.82 -13.66
C ARG A 244 3.78 -9.91 -12.74
N LEU A 245 5.03 -10.32 -12.43
CA LEU A 245 5.96 -9.54 -11.61
C LEU A 245 6.11 -8.11 -12.13
N ASP A 246 6.31 -7.94 -13.44
CA ASP A 246 6.54 -6.64 -14.07
C ASP A 246 5.29 -5.78 -14.05
N VAL A 247 4.15 -6.38 -14.41
CA VAL A 247 2.85 -5.70 -14.37
C VAL A 247 2.60 -5.16 -12.96
N HIS A 248 2.77 -6.02 -11.95
CA HIS A 248 2.54 -5.65 -10.56
C HIS A 248 3.55 -4.64 -10.02
N PHE A 249 4.82 -4.73 -10.42
CA PHE A 249 5.82 -3.71 -10.11
C PHE A 249 5.40 -2.33 -10.64
N TRP A 250 4.96 -2.24 -11.90
CA TRP A 250 4.54 -0.96 -12.49
C TRP A 250 3.26 -0.40 -11.86
N TRP A 251 2.33 -1.25 -11.44
CA TRP A 251 1.20 -0.81 -10.62
C TRP A 251 1.67 -0.10 -9.34
N ASN A 252 2.58 -0.71 -8.59
CA ASN A 252 3.11 -0.16 -7.34
C ASN A 252 3.94 1.11 -7.55
N VAL A 253 4.73 1.19 -8.63
CA VAL A 253 5.46 2.41 -9.01
C VAL A 253 4.47 3.55 -9.29
N GLY A 254 3.43 3.28 -10.09
CA GLY A 254 2.40 4.26 -10.39
C GLY A 254 1.71 4.78 -9.12
N GLU A 255 1.32 3.87 -8.22
CA GLU A 255 0.70 4.23 -6.94
C GLU A 255 1.63 5.10 -6.09
N THR A 256 2.89 4.70 -5.94
CA THR A 256 3.87 5.41 -5.13
C THR A 256 4.14 6.82 -5.66
N VAL A 257 4.38 6.94 -6.97
CA VAL A 257 4.68 8.23 -7.62
C VAL A 257 3.47 9.16 -7.55
N LEU A 258 2.28 8.69 -7.92
CA LEU A 258 1.07 9.51 -7.91
C LEU A 258 0.71 9.94 -6.48
N LEU A 259 0.87 9.05 -5.49
CA LEU A 259 0.63 9.39 -4.08
C LEU A 259 1.61 10.45 -3.56
N ILE A 260 2.91 10.34 -3.89
CA ILE A 260 3.90 11.35 -3.51
C ILE A 260 3.60 12.70 -4.16
N LEU A 261 3.27 12.72 -5.45
CA LEU A 261 2.91 13.95 -6.17
C LEU A 261 1.64 14.58 -5.61
N ALA A 262 0.62 13.76 -5.31
CA ALA A 262 -0.62 14.23 -4.70
C ALA A 262 -0.36 14.84 -3.31
N THR A 263 0.45 14.17 -2.50
CA THR A 263 0.85 14.61 -1.15
C THR A 263 1.58 15.94 -1.21
N GLU A 264 2.66 16.02 -1.99
CA GLU A 264 3.50 17.22 -2.08
C GLU A 264 2.69 18.42 -2.60
N THR A 265 1.85 18.20 -3.61
CA THR A 265 0.98 19.26 -4.17
C THR A 265 0.04 19.83 -3.10
N THR A 266 -0.65 18.97 -2.35
CA THR A 266 -1.59 19.42 -1.32
C THR A 266 -0.89 20.05 -0.12
N LEU A 267 0.25 19.53 0.33
CA LEU A 267 1.03 20.14 1.40
C LEU A 267 1.52 21.55 1.01
N ARG A 268 2.00 21.74 -0.21
CA ARG A 268 2.38 23.06 -0.73
C ARG A 268 1.21 24.04 -0.75
N GLN A 269 0.04 23.60 -1.21
CA GLN A 269 -1.16 24.45 -1.23
C GLN A 269 -1.58 24.88 0.18
N ARG A 270 -1.65 23.94 1.13
CA ARG A 270 -2.02 24.22 2.53
C ARG A 270 -1.04 25.17 3.22
N ASN A 271 0.26 24.99 2.97
CA ASN A 271 1.30 25.85 3.55
C ASN A 271 1.25 27.30 3.02
N ARG A 272 0.79 27.50 1.77
CA ARG A 272 0.59 28.85 1.20
C ARG A 272 -0.61 29.56 1.81
N THR A 273 -1.68 28.82 2.11
CA THR A 273 -2.89 29.39 2.72
C THR A 273 -2.69 29.74 4.19
N SER A 274 -1.73 29.14 4.89
CA SER A 274 -1.46 29.44 6.31
C SER A 274 -0.55 30.66 6.53
N THR A 275 0.07 31.18 5.48
CA THR A 275 0.99 32.34 5.56
C THR A 275 0.36 33.67 5.18
N ASN A 276 -0.89 33.64 4.68
CA ASN A 276 -1.67 34.81 4.30
C ASN A 276 -2.80 35.03 5.31
#